data_AF-A0A8H4UN94-F1
#
_entry.id   AF-A0A8H4UN94-F1
#
_cell.length_a   1.000
_cell.length_b   1.000
_cell.length_c   1.000
_cell.angle_alpha   90.00
_cell.angle_beta   90.00
_cell.angle_gamma   90.00
#
_symmetry.space_group_name_H-M   'P 1'
#
loop_
_entity.id
_entity.type
_entity.pdbx_description
1 polymer ?
#
loop_
_entity_poly.entity_id
_entity_poly.type
_entity_poly.pdbx_seq_one_letter_code
_entity_poly.pdbx_strand_id
1 'polypeptide(L)'
;MSESGTVVLFSPGQHGHLIPYLAAIHASCITHDRTIATFLPPLSHEKLLAWWKECIAEVADGKRLIFILLKKSEPGSRPHGLDVVGVIMLAMPCSETGPFRAVVEKLLVHKDFR
;
A
#
# COMPACT_ATOMS: atom_id res chain seq x y z
N MET A 1 16.25 -20.02 -2.21
CA MET A 1 15.50 -19.93 -0.94
C MET A 1 14.95 -18.51 -0.89
N SER A 2 13.62 -18.34 -0.89
CA SER A 2 13.02 -17.00 -0.84
C SER A 2 13.36 -16.36 0.51
N GLU A 3 14.06 -15.23 0.51
CA GLU A 3 14.23 -14.45 1.72
C GLU A 3 12.85 -14.09 2.28
N SER A 4 12.58 -14.47 3.53
CA SER A 4 11.30 -14.18 4.18
C SER A 4 11.22 -12.68 4.44
N GLY A 5 10.31 -11.99 3.74
CA GLY A 5 9.94 -10.61 4.04
C GLY A 5 9.13 -10.50 5.32
N THR A 6 8.99 -9.27 5.83
CA THR A 6 8.19 -8.96 7.02
C THR A 6 6.98 -8.14 6.63
N VAL A 7 5.79 -8.57 7.06
CA VAL A 7 4.56 -7.78 6.93
C VAL A 7 4.43 -6.89 8.16
N VAL A 8 4.24 -5.59 7.95
CA VAL A 8 3.98 -4.65 9.04
C VAL A 8 2.71 -3.85 8.78
N LEU A 9 2.03 -3.47 9.86
CA LEU A 9 0.90 -2.54 9.79
C LEU A 9 1.45 -1.14 9.48
N PHE A 10 0.89 -0.51 8.45
CA PHE A 10 1.26 0.85 8.07
C PHE A 10 0.84 1.83 9.17
N SER A 11 1.69 2.82 9.39
CA SER A 11 1.48 3.92 10.34
C SER A 11 2.01 5.19 9.69
N PRO A 12 1.23 6.28 9.62
CA PRO A 12 1.66 7.51 8.97
C PRO A 12 2.99 8.05 9.53
N GLY A 13 3.18 7.98 10.85
CA GLY A 13 4.40 8.47 11.51
C GLY A 13 5.65 7.65 11.21
N GLN A 14 5.52 6.33 11.07
CA GLN A 14 6.65 5.42 10.84
C GLN A 14 6.94 5.20 9.36
N HIS A 15 5.91 5.26 8.52
CA HIS A 15 5.93 4.75 7.15
C HIS A 15 5.51 5.78 6.09
N GLY A 16 5.14 7.01 6.48
CA GLY A 16 4.69 8.04 5.54
C GLY A 16 5.70 8.38 4.44
N HIS A 17 7.01 8.24 4.72
CA HIS A 17 8.06 8.44 3.70
C HIS A 17 8.05 7.38 2.59
N LEU A 18 7.34 6.26 2.76
CA LEU A 18 7.23 5.18 1.79
C LEU A 18 6.13 5.42 0.74
N ILE A 19 5.29 6.44 0.90
CA ILE A 19 4.18 6.77 -0.02
C ILE A 19 4.59 6.78 -1.50
N PRO A 20 5.71 7.43 -1.90
CA PRO A 20 6.07 7.47 -3.31
C PRO A 20 6.35 6.07 -3.89
N TYR A 21 6.85 5.14 -3.07
CA TYR A 21 7.16 3.77 -3.45
C TYR A 21 5.88 2.93 -3.58
N LEU A 22 4.91 3.12 -2.68
CA LEU A 22 3.58 2.51 -2.79
C LEU A 22 2.83 2.99 -4.03
N ALA A 23 2.91 4.29 -4.32
CA ALA A 23 2.38 4.88 -5.55
C ALA A 23 3.05 4.32 -6.81
N ALA A 24 4.38 4.13 -6.77
CA ALA A 24 5.11 3.52 -7.87
C ALA A 24 4.70 2.06 -8.12
N ILE A 25 4.51 1.25 -7.07
CA ILE A 25 4.00 -0.13 -7.21
C ILE A 25 2.60 -0.12 -7.84
N HIS A 26 1.69 0.74 -7.37
CA HIS A 26 0.34 0.87 -7.93
C HIS A 26 0.38 1.26 -9.42
N ALA A 27 1.19 2.25 -9.78
CA ALA A 27 1.38 2.66 -11.17
C ALA A 27 1.97 1.53 -12.03
N SER A 28 2.95 0.80 -11.50
CA SER A 28 3.55 -0.36 -12.18
C SER A 28 2.50 -1.44 -12.44
N CYS A 29 1.61 -1.72 -11.48
CA CYS A 29 0.57 -2.74 -11.64
C CYS A 29 -0.40 -2.42 -12.78
N ILE A 30 -0.80 -1.14 -12.90
CA ILE A 30 -1.70 -0.68 -13.97
C ILE A 30 -0.99 -0.78 -15.33
N THR A 31 0.26 -0.33 -15.40
CA THR A 31 0.98 -0.17 -16.67
C THR A 31 1.57 -1.46 -17.22
N HIS A 32 2.06 -2.35 -16.36
CA HIS A 32 2.76 -3.57 -16.77
C HIS A 32 1.81 -4.78 -16.79
N ASP A 33 0.92 -4.89 -15.82
CA ASP A 33 0.05 -6.07 -15.68
C ASP A 33 -1.35 -5.84 -16.25
N ARG A 34 -1.65 -4.59 -16.64
CA ARG A 34 -3.01 -4.16 -17.00
C ARG A 34 -4.01 -4.40 -15.86
N THR A 35 -3.54 -4.35 -14.62
CA THR A 35 -4.39 -4.47 -13.44
C THR A 35 -5.46 -3.39 -13.47
N ILE A 36 -6.73 -3.78 -13.35
CA ILE A 36 -7.83 -2.84 -13.17
C ILE A 36 -7.76 -2.30 -11.74
N ALA A 37 -7.30 -1.06 -11.62
CA ALA A 37 -7.18 -0.37 -10.34
C ALA A 37 -7.77 1.05 -10.44
N THR A 38 -7.30 2.00 -9.63
CA THR A 38 -7.96 3.30 -9.44
C THR A 38 -7.86 4.23 -10.66
N PHE A 39 -6.81 4.13 -11.48
CA PHE A 39 -6.49 5.12 -12.51
C PHE A 39 -6.42 4.53 -13.92
N LEU A 40 -6.79 5.34 -14.90
CA LEU A 40 -6.56 5.05 -16.32
C LEU A 40 -5.23 5.68 -16.79
N PRO A 41 -4.47 4.98 -17.66
CA PRO A 41 -3.35 5.60 -18.37
C PRO A 41 -3.79 6.75 -19.31
N PRO A 42 -2.92 7.73 -19.59
CA PRO A 42 -1.59 7.92 -19.03
C PRO A 42 -1.65 8.37 -17.57
N LEU A 43 -0.78 7.79 -16.75
CA LEU A 43 -0.78 8.03 -15.30
C LEU A 43 -0.16 9.39 -14.96
N SER A 44 -0.81 10.13 -14.06
CA SER A 44 -0.26 11.35 -13.46
C SER A 44 0.35 11.04 -12.10
N HIS A 45 1.63 11.34 -11.94
CA HIS A 45 2.34 11.17 -10.67
C HIS A 45 1.69 11.97 -9.54
N GLU A 46 1.29 13.21 -9.82
CA GLU A 46 0.62 14.08 -8.86
C GLU A 46 -0.72 13.49 -8.38
N LYS A 47 -1.57 13.02 -9.30
CA LYS A 47 -2.87 12.40 -8.95
C LYS A 47 -2.69 11.13 -8.11
N LEU A 48 -1.73 10.29 -8.47
CA LEU A 48 -1.40 9.08 -7.70
C LEU A 48 -0.95 9.42 -6.29
N LEU A 49 -0.04 10.38 -6.13
CA LEU A 49 0.43 10.80 -4.81
C LEU A 49 -0.68 11.48 -3.98
N ALA A 50 -1.50 12.34 -4.59
CA ALA A 50 -2.62 12.98 -3.92
C ALA A 50 -3.60 11.94 -3.37
N TRP A 51 -3.99 10.96 -4.18
CA TRP A 51 -4.87 9.88 -3.77
C TRP A 51 -4.28 9.02 -2.64
N TRP A 52 -2.97 8.72 -2.68
CA TRP A 52 -2.32 8.01 -1.57
C TRP A 52 -2.28 8.82 -0.27
N LYS A 53 -2.16 10.15 -0.35
CA LYS A 53 -2.26 11.01 0.83
C LYS A 53 -3.65 10.96 1.46
N GLU A 54 -4.70 10.97 0.63
CA GLU A 54 -6.09 10.79 1.09
C GLU A 54 -6.28 9.43 1.77
N CYS A 55 -5.79 8.34 1.17
CA CYS A 55 -5.83 7.01 1.76
C CYS A 55 -5.17 6.96 3.14
N ILE A 56 -4.12 7.74 3.36
CA ILE A 56 -3.38 7.74 4.63
C ILE A 56 -4.07 8.60 5.69
N ALA A 57 -4.77 9.67 5.29
CA ALA A 57 -5.66 10.38 6.19
C ALA A 57 -6.76 9.44 6.72
N GLU A 58 -7.30 8.55 5.87
CA GLU A 58 -8.31 7.55 6.27
C GLU A 58 -7.78 6.49 7.23
N VAL A 59 -6.47 6.21 7.23
CA VAL A 59 -5.84 5.32 8.22
C VAL A 59 -5.95 5.94 9.62
N ALA A 60 -5.71 7.25 9.75
CA ALA A 60 -5.83 7.95 11.03
C ALA A 60 -7.29 7.96 11.55
N ASP A 61 -8.26 7.99 10.64
CA ASP A 61 -9.70 7.94 10.94
C ASP A 61 -10.23 6.51 11.20
N GLY A 62 -9.39 5.46 11.09
CA GLY A 62 -9.81 4.06 11.23
C GLY A 62 -10.69 3.54 10.09
N LYS A 63 -10.82 4.30 9.00
CA LYS A 63 -11.61 3.93 7.80
C LYS A 63 -10.82 3.02 6.86
N ARG A 64 -9.52 2.87 7.09
CA ARG A 64 -8.62 2.09 6.25
C ARG A 64 -7.54 1.38 7.07
N LEU A 65 -7.25 0.14 6.71
CA LEU A 65 -6.07 -0.59 7.19
C LEU A 65 -5.14 -0.85 6.01
N ILE A 66 -3.85 -0.60 6.20
CA ILE A 66 -2.83 -0.83 5.18
C ILE A 66 -1.75 -1.71 5.79
N PHE A 67 -1.37 -2.77 5.11
CA PHE A 67 -0.26 -3.64 5.46
C PHE A 67 0.78 -3.52 4.36
N ILE A 68 2.05 -3.35 4.72
CA ILE A 68 3.16 -3.29 3.77
C ILE A 68 4.05 -4.52 3.98
N LEU A 69 4.44 -5.15 2.87
CA LEU A 69 5.45 -6.19 2.86
C LEU A 69 6.80 -5.54 2.59
N LEU A 70 7.72 -5.73 3.52
CA LEU A 70 9.09 -5.23 3.45
C LEU A 70 10.05 -6.40 3.23
N LYS A 71 11.16 -6.15 2.51
CA LYS A 71 12.32 -7.04 2.55
C LYS A 71 12.81 -7.21 3.98
N LYS A 72 13.51 -8.31 4.23
CA LYS A 72 14.14 -8.54 5.52
C LYS A 72 15.12 -7.40 5.82
N SER A 73 14.92 -6.73 6.94
CA SER A 73 15.83 -5.69 7.45
C SER A 73 16.16 -5.96 8.91
N GLU A 74 17.25 -5.34 9.40
CA GLU A 74 17.65 -5.46 10.80
C GLU A 74 16.54 -4.92 11.74
N PRO A 75 16.26 -5.58 12.88
CA PRO A 75 15.27 -5.10 13.83
C PRO A 75 15.54 -3.66 14.26
N GLY A 76 14.50 -2.80 14.22
CA GLY A 76 14.62 -1.39 14.59
C GLY A 76 15.19 -0.47 13.50
N SER A 77 15.60 -1.02 12.35
CA SER A 77 15.94 -0.19 11.18
C SER A 77 14.68 0.48 10.61
N ARG A 78 14.81 1.76 10.23
CA ARG A 78 13.77 2.45 9.48
C ARG A 78 13.76 1.89 8.05
N PRO A 79 12.62 1.42 7.53
CA PRO A 79 12.56 0.81 6.20
C PRO A 79 12.91 1.82 5.11
N HIS A 80 13.73 1.40 4.16
CA HIS A 80 14.02 2.16 2.95
C HIS A 80 12.94 1.93 1.91
N GLY A 81 12.74 2.87 1.00
CA GLY A 81 11.70 2.74 -0.03
C GLY A 81 11.90 1.56 -0.97
N LEU A 82 13.16 1.21 -1.26
CA LEU A 82 13.54 0.04 -2.08
C LEU A 82 13.29 -1.31 -1.38
N ASP A 83 12.96 -1.27 -0.08
CA ASP A 83 12.61 -2.46 0.70
C ASP A 83 11.12 -2.79 0.54
N VAL A 84 10.30 -1.89 0.00
CA VAL A 84 8.87 -2.13 -0.19
C VAL A 84 8.65 -3.13 -1.32
N VAL A 85 8.14 -4.30 -0.96
CA VAL A 85 7.85 -5.41 -1.89
C VAL A 85 6.37 -5.41 -2.28
N GLY A 86 5.47 -5.03 -1.38
CA GLY A 86 4.04 -5.07 -1.69
C GLY A 86 3.19 -4.38 -0.64
N VAL A 87 1.90 -4.28 -0.94
CA VAL A 87 0.91 -3.62 -0.09
C VAL A 87 -0.45 -4.30 -0.20
N ILE A 88 -1.10 -4.45 0.95
CA ILE A 88 -2.52 -4.81 1.08
C ILE A 88 -3.24 -3.62 1.70
N MET A 89 -4.41 -3.31 1.16
CA MET A 89 -5.28 -2.23 1.63
C MET A 89 -6.68 -2.77 1.86
N LEU A 90 -7.20 -2.54 3.06
CA LEU A 90 -8.55 -2.88 3.45
C LEU A 90 -9.36 -1.60 3.68
N ALA A 91 -10.53 -1.51 3.05
CA ALA A 91 -11.52 -0.50 3.38
C ALA A 91 -12.37 -0.98 4.56
N MET A 92 -12.59 -0.12 5.55
CA MET A 92 -13.41 -0.37 6.74
C MET A 92 -14.74 0.39 6.62
N PRO A 93 -15.72 -0.11 5.85
CA PRO A 93 -16.98 0.60 5.65
C PRO A 93 -17.76 0.72 6.97
N CYS A 94 -18.30 1.91 7.24
CA CYS A 94 -19.24 2.10 8.35
C CYS A 94 -20.54 1.33 8.04
N SER A 95 -20.77 0.26 8.79
CA SER A 95 -22.02 -0.49 8.78
C SER A 95 -22.38 -0.84 10.21
N GLU A 96 -23.56 -0.42 10.67
CA GLU A 96 -24.06 -0.77 12.00
C GLU A 96 -24.22 -2.29 12.17
N THR A 97 -24.53 -2.99 11.07
CA THR A 97 -24.73 -4.45 11.06
C THR A 97 -23.44 -5.23 10.82
N GLY A 98 -22.31 -4.57 10.58
CA GLY A 98 -21.03 -5.22 10.34
C GLY A 98 -19.81 -4.34 10.59
N PRO A 99 -19.67 -3.71 11.76
CA PRO A 99 -18.56 -2.78 12.05
C PRO A 99 -17.19 -3.47 12.14
N PHE A 100 -17.17 -4.79 12.19
CA PHE A 100 -15.97 -5.64 12.21
C PHE A 100 -15.56 -6.16 10.82
N ARG A 101 -16.29 -5.80 9.76
CA ARG A 101 -16.00 -6.26 8.40
C ARG A 101 -15.06 -5.28 7.70
N ALA A 102 -14.30 -5.83 6.77
CA ALA A 102 -13.44 -5.07 5.87
C ALA A 102 -13.53 -5.63 4.46
N VAL A 103 -13.26 -4.82 3.46
CA VAL A 103 -13.17 -5.23 2.05
C VAL A 103 -11.72 -5.07 1.60
N VAL A 104 -11.15 -6.12 1.00
CA VAL A 104 -9.85 -6.02 0.34
C VAL A 104 -10.01 -5.08 -0.86
N GLU A 105 -9.46 -3.88 -0.75
CA GLU A 105 -9.51 -2.91 -1.83
C GLU A 105 -8.33 -3.08 -2.79
N LYS A 106 -7.14 -3.39 -2.26
CA LYS A 106 -5.93 -3.58 -3.06
C LYS A 106 -5.03 -4.67 -2.48
N LEU A 107 -4.47 -5.48 -3.38
CA LEU A 107 -3.33 -6.36 -3.15
C LEU A 107 -2.38 -6.12 -4.32
N LEU A 108 -1.27 -5.42 -4.06
CA LEU A 108 -0.33 -5.02 -5.09
C LEU A 108 1.07 -5.46 -4.68
N VAL A 109 1.77 -6.12 -5.59
CA VAL A 109 3.16 -6.57 -5.38
C VAL A 109 4.04 -5.88 -6.38
N HIS A 110 5.29 -5.59 -6.03
CA HIS A 110 6.29 -5.06 -6.93
C HIS A 110 6.59 -6.08 -8.04
N LYS A 111 6.76 -5.61 -9.29
CA LYS A 111 6.87 -6.47 -10.48
C LYS A 111 7.98 -7.53 -10.41
N ASP A 112 9.07 -7.25 -9.69
CA ASP A 112 10.23 -8.14 -9.59
C ASP A 112 10.06 -9.26 -8.53
N PHE A 113 8.92 -9.29 -7.82
CA PHE A 113 8.64 -10.23 -6.72
C PHE A 113 7.34 -11.03 -6.94
N ARG A 114 6.90 -11.16 -8.19
CA ARG A 114 5.70 -11.91 -8.57
C ARG A 114 6.04 -13.17 -9.32
#